data_AF-A0A2D4IAR7-F1
#
_entry.id   AF-A0A2D4IAR7-F1
#
_cell.length_a   1.000
_cell.length_b   1.000
_cell.length_c   1.000
_cell.angle_alpha   90.00
_cell.angle_beta   90.00
_cell.angle_gamma   90.00
#
_symmetry.space_group_name_H-M   'P 1'
#
loop_
_entity.id
_entity.type
_entity.pdbx_description
1 polymer ?
#
loop_
_entity_poly.entity_id
_entity_poly.type
_entity_poly.pdbx_seq_one_letter_code
_entity_poly.pdbx_strand_id
1 'polypeptide(L)'
;VWSLIPAFRGYDQQDAQEFLCELLDKVQQELESEGTKRRILIPFPQRKITKQVLKVVNTIFHGQLLSQVTCITCNYKSNTVEPFWDLSLEFPERYHSINKGIVPLNQTECMLTEMLAKFTETEA
;
A
#
# COMPACT_ATOMS: atom_id res chain seq x y z
N VAL A 1 10.36 9.82 -14.44
CA VAL A 1 9.98 9.88 -13.01
C VAL A 1 9.44 11.25 -12.66
N TRP A 2 10.26 12.30 -12.55
CA TRP A 2 9.84 13.65 -12.11
C TRP A 2 8.84 14.38 -13.01
N SER A 3 8.75 13.98 -14.29
CA SER A 3 7.72 14.48 -15.23
C SER A 3 6.35 13.82 -15.03
N LEU A 4 6.33 12.64 -14.41
CA LEU A 4 5.12 11.83 -14.17
C LEU A 4 4.67 11.89 -12.70
N ILE A 5 5.57 12.22 -11.78
CA ILE A 5 5.31 12.40 -10.36
C ILE A 5 5.95 13.72 -9.89
N PRO A 6 5.29 14.87 -10.14
CA PRO A 6 5.86 16.19 -9.87
C PRO A 6 6.13 16.46 -8.39
N ALA A 7 5.41 15.79 -7.48
CA ALA A 7 5.55 15.93 -6.03
C ALA A 7 6.97 15.62 -5.52
N PHE A 8 7.68 14.70 -6.18
CA PHE A 8 9.06 14.33 -5.81
C PHE A 8 10.12 15.13 -6.57
N ARG A 9 9.76 16.19 -7.30
CA ARG A 9 10.72 16.98 -8.08
C ARG A 9 11.59 17.82 -7.14
N GLY A 10 12.90 17.63 -7.21
CA GLY A 10 13.87 18.43 -6.46
C GLY A 10 14.96 17.56 -5.86
N TYR A 11 15.56 18.06 -4.78
CA TYR A 11 16.60 17.35 -4.02
C TYR A 11 16.25 17.24 -2.52
N ASP A 12 15.01 17.55 -2.17
CA ASP A 12 14.51 17.46 -0.79
C ASP A 12 14.29 16.01 -0.40
N GLN A 13 14.36 15.72 0.91
CA GLN A 13 13.98 14.41 1.44
C GLN A 13 12.46 14.24 1.35
N GLN A 14 12.03 13.03 1.00
CA GLN A 14 10.63 12.68 0.77
C GLN A 14 10.31 11.34 1.43
N ASP A 15 9.04 11.05 1.64
CA ASP A 15 8.60 9.77 2.17
C ASP A 15 8.80 8.65 1.13
N ALA A 16 9.51 7.59 1.53
CA ALA A 16 9.80 6.45 0.65
C ALA A 16 8.55 5.60 0.35
N GLN A 17 7.61 5.51 1.30
CA GLN A 17 6.35 4.83 1.11
C GLN A 17 5.51 5.57 0.07
N GLU A 18 5.36 6.89 0.23
CA GLU A 18 4.61 7.72 -0.72
C GLU A 18 5.17 7.57 -2.14
N PHE A 19 6.51 7.59 -2.26
CA PHE A 19 7.17 7.38 -3.54
C PHE A 19 6.88 6.00 -4.15
N LEU A 20 6.90 4.94 -3.33
CA LEU A 20 6.62 3.58 -3.79
C LEU A 20 5.17 3.45 -4.28
N CYS A 21 4.21 3.96 -3.53
CA CYS A 21 2.79 3.92 -3.89
C CYS A 21 2.55 4.67 -5.21
N GLU A 22 3.08 5.88 -5.36
CA GLU A 22 2.96 6.66 -6.60
C GLU A 22 3.65 5.99 -7.78
N LEU A 23 4.81 5.38 -7.56
CA LEU A 23 5.52 4.64 -8.62
C LEU A 23 4.71 3.43 -9.11
N LEU A 24 4.19 2.61 -8.19
CA LEU A 24 3.41 1.42 -8.53
C LEU A 24 2.09 1.78 -9.23
N ASP A 25 1.38 2.79 -8.75
CA ASP A 25 0.15 3.30 -9.38
C ASP A 25 0.41 3.77 -10.82
N LYS A 26 1.46 4.58 -11.03
CA LYS A 26 1.80 5.09 -12.37
C LYS A 26 2.27 3.99 -13.30
N VAL A 27 3.06 3.03 -12.82
CA VAL A 27 3.45 1.84 -13.59
C VAL A 27 2.21 1.06 -14.02
N GLN A 28 1.28 0.79 -13.10
CA GLN A 28 0.05 0.09 -13.42
C GLN A 28 -0.80 0.85 -14.44
N GLN A 29 -1.03 2.15 -14.22
CA GLN A 29 -1.81 3.00 -15.12
C GLN A 29 -1.20 3.05 -16.54
N GLU A 30 0.12 3.17 -16.66
CA GLU A 30 0.81 3.21 -17.94
C GLU A 30 0.69 1.86 -18.67
N LEU A 31 0.84 0.75 -17.96
CA LEU A 31 0.71 -0.60 -18.51
C LEU A 31 -0.74 -0.94 -18.92
N GLU A 32 -1.75 -0.48 -18.17
CA GLU A 32 -3.17 -0.68 -18.46
C GLU A 32 -3.68 0.23 -19.60
N SER A 33 -3.24 1.50 -19.62
CA SER A 33 -3.65 2.48 -20.62
C SER A 33 -3.07 2.20 -22.01
N GLU A 34 -1.83 1.71 -22.10
CA GLU A 34 -1.23 1.20 -23.35
C GLU A 34 -2.00 -0.02 -23.90
N GLY A 35 -2.63 -0.82 -23.03
CA GLY A 35 -3.50 -1.93 -23.40
C GLY A 35 -4.84 -1.54 -24.02
N THR A 36 -5.28 -0.29 -23.83
CA THR A 36 -6.65 0.16 -24.18
C THR A 36 -6.68 1.27 -25.23
N LYS A 37 -5.76 2.25 -25.18
CA LYS A 37 -5.74 3.41 -26.09
C LYS A 37 -4.88 3.22 -27.36
N ARG A 38 -3.93 2.28 -27.36
CA ARG A 38 -2.97 2.08 -28.47
C ARG A 38 -2.93 0.63 -28.98
N ARG A 39 -4.07 -0.08 -28.95
CA ARG A 39 -4.18 -1.46 -29.51
C ARG A 39 -3.83 -1.62 -30.99
N ILE A 40 -3.72 -0.53 -31.75
CA ILE A 40 -3.44 -0.58 -33.19
C ILE A 40 -1.98 -0.22 -33.52
N LEU A 41 -1.27 0.52 -32.66
CA LEU A 41 0.04 1.12 -33.00
C LEU A 41 1.27 0.47 -32.33
N ILE A 42 1.08 -0.39 -31.33
CA ILE A 42 2.20 -1.01 -30.60
C ILE A 42 2.60 -2.34 -31.25
N PRO A 43 3.88 -2.57 -31.60
CA PRO A 43 4.42 -3.86 -32.00
C PRO A 43 4.07 -4.98 -31.00
N PHE A 44 3.71 -6.17 -31.50
CA PHE A 44 3.36 -7.35 -30.70
C PHE A 44 4.34 -7.71 -29.55
N PRO A 45 5.69 -7.59 -29.71
CA PRO A 45 6.63 -7.91 -28.63
C PRO A 45 6.47 -7.00 -27.40
N GLN A 46 6.20 -5.71 -27.62
CA GLN A 46 6.00 -4.74 -26.55
C GLN A 46 4.71 -5.00 -25.76
N ARG A 47 3.65 -5.50 -26.39
CA ARG A 47 2.44 -5.91 -25.65
C ARG A 47 2.67 -7.09 -24.70
N LYS A 48 3.58 -8.00 -25.06
CA LYS A 48 3.87 -9.19 -24.24
C LYS A 48 4.68 -8.82 -23.00
N ILE A 49 5.67 -7.93 -23.14
CA ILE A 49 6.47 -7.45 -22.00
C ILE A 49 5.61 -6.63 -21.02
N THR A 50 4.75 -5.73 -21.51
CA THR A 50 3.82 -4.94 -20.67
C THR A 50 2.94 -5.83 -19.80
N LYS A 51 2.33 -6.86 -20.39
CA LYS A 51 1.50 -7.84 -19.65
C LYS A 51 2.31 -8.65 -18.65
N GLN A 52 3.56 -8.99 -18.97
CA GLN A 52 4.44 -9.71 -18.05
C GLN A 52 4.81 -8.84 -16.85
N VAL A 53 5.16 -7.58 -17.07
CA VAL A 53 5.48 -6.64 -15.99
C VAL A 53 4.27 -6.40 -15.09
N LEU A 54 3.08 -6.14 -15.66
CA LEU A 54 1.85 -5.98 -14.89
C LEU A 54 1.54 -7.24 -14.07
N LYS A 55 1.75 -8.43 -14.64
CA LYS A 55 1.59 -9.69 -13.93
C LYS A 55 2.59 -9.81 -12.78
N VAL A 56 3.85 -9.49 -12.98
CA VAL A 56 4.88 -9.54 -11.93
C VAL A 56 4.53 -8.58 -10.79
N VAL A 57 4.18 -7.33 -11.11
CA VAL A 57 3.78 -6.33 -10.11
C VAL A 57 2.60 -6.83 -9.28
N ASN A 58 1.52 -7.28 -9.93
CA ASN A 58 0.38 -7.86 -9.23
C ASN A 58 0.73 -9.14 -8.46
N THR A 59 1.61 -10.00 -8.98
CA THR A 59 1.93 -11.27 -8.29
C THR A 59 2.75 -11.05 -7.02
N ILE A 60 3.59 -10.00 -6.99
CA ILE A 60 4.50 -9.74 -5.88
C ILE A 60 3.87 -8.85 -4.81
N PHE A 61 3.18 -7.79 -5.23
CA PHE A 61 2.75 -6.73 -4.31
C PHE A 61 1.25 -6.72 -4.03
N HIS A 62 0.42 -7.38 -4.86
CA HIS A 62 -1.03 -7.35 -4.67
C HIS A 62 -1.47 -8.28 -3.55
N GLY A 63 -2.19 -7.74 -2.58
CA GLY A 63 -2.96 -8.48 -1.59
C GLY A 63 -4.43 -8.06 -1.59
N GLN A 64 -5.25 -8.75 -0.80
CA GLN A 64 -6.66 -8.40 -0.57
C GLN A 64 -6.96 -8.33 0.91
N LEU A 65 -7.63 -7.24 1.33
CA LEU A 65 -8.17 -7.04 2.67
C LEU A 65 -9.68 -7.22 2.66
N LEU A 66 -10.23 -7.77 3.74
CA LEU A 66 -11.66 -7.82 3.99
C LEU A 66 -12.01 -6.77 5.06
N SER A 67 -12.58 -5.66 4.62
CA SER A 67 -13.12 -4.63 5.52
C SER A 67 -14.55 -4.99 5.90
N GLN A 68 -14.78 -5.28 7.18
CA GLN A 68 -16.11 -5.59 7.72
C GLN A 68 -16.58 -4.44 8.61
N VAL A 69 -17.66 -3.76 8.20
CA VAL A 69 -18.32 -2.72 9.00
C VAL A 69 -19.58 -3.29 9.63
N THR A 70 -19.68 -3.21 10.96
CA THR A 70 -20.86 -3.64 11.70
C THR A 70 -21.66 -2.43 12.16
N CYS A 71 -22.93 -2.32 11.75
CA CYS A 71 -23.81 -1.26 12.23
C CYS A 71 -24.21 -1.52 13.69
N ILE A 72 -23.89 -0.60 14.60
CA ILE A 72 -24.20 -0.72 16.04
C ILE A 72 -25.70 -0.62 16.37
N THR A 73 -26.54 -0.14 15.44
CA THR A 73 -27.99 0.01 15.66
C THR A 73 -28.77 -1.24 15.27
N CYS A 74 -28.41 -1.88 14.16
CA CYS A 74 -29.16 -3.03 13.60
C CYS A 74 -28.35 -4.33 13.49
N ASN A 75 -27.07 -4.32 13.89
CA ASN A 75 -26.13 -5.44 13.79
C ASN A 75 -25.91 -5.99 12.36
N TYR A 76 -26.30 -5.24 11.33
CA TYR A 76 -25.97 -5.59 9.95
C TYR A 76 -24.46 -5.50 9.73
N LYS A 77 -23.89 -6.52 9.08
CA LYS A 77 -22.47 -6.59 8.71
C LYS A 77 -22.34 -6.40 7.21
N SER A 78 -21.61 -5.35 6.82
CA SER A 78 -21.24 -5.06 5.45
C SER A 78 -19.79 -5.45 5.23
N ASN A 79 -19.51 -6.20 4.16
CA ASN A 79 -18.18 -6.68 3.82
C ASN A 79 -17.74 -6.06 2.49
N THR A 80 -16.54 -5.49 2.45
CA THR A 80 -15.89 -4.97 1.25
C THR A 80 -14.53 -5.65 1.10
N VAL A 81 -14.25 -6.20 -0.08
CA VAL A 81 -12.92 -6.74 -0.39
C VAL A 81 -12.14 -5.65 -1.13
N GLU A 82 -11.02 -5.23 -0.56
CA GLU A 82 -10.21 -4.11 -1.07
C GLU A 82 -8.81 -4.60 -1.43
N PRO A 83 -8.31 -4.27 -2.65
CA PRO A 83 -6.94 -4.60 -3.01
C PRO A 83 -5.95 -3.69 -2.26
N PHE A 84 -4.79 -4.22 -1.89
CA PHE A 84 -3.70 -3.43 -1.29
C PHE A 84 -2.34 -3.78 -1.92
N TRP A 85 -1.39 -2.86 -1.78
CA TRP A 85 -0.02 -2.97 -2.30
C TRP A 85 1.05 -2.92 -1.20
N ASP A 86 0.67 -2.37 -0.06
CA ASP A 86 1.44 -2.25 1.16
C ASP A 86 0.50 -2.36 2.38
N LEU A 87 1.08 -2.67 3.54
CA LEU A 87 0.39 -2.62 4.82
C LEU A 87 1.04 -1.52 5.66
N SER A 88 0.29 -0.45 5.89
CA SER A 88 0.68 0.61 6.81
C SER A 88 0.42 0.14 8.24
N LEU A 89 1.48 -0.26 8.92
CA LEU A 89 1.40 -0.78 10.28
C LEU A 89 1.75 0.31 11.29
N GLU A 90 0.83 0.59 12.20
CA GLU A 90 1.06 1.58 13.25
C GLU A 90 1.98 1.00 14.33
N PHE A 91 2.88 1.84 14.86
CA PHE A 91 3.63 1.47 16.04
C PHE A 91 2.69 1.35 17.26
N PRO A 92 3.04 0.47 18.22
CA PRO A 92 2.34 0.43 19.49
C PRO A 92 2.39 1.80 20.20
N GLU A 93 1.33 2.14 20.94
CA GLU A 93 1.17 3.46 21.58
C GLU A 93 2.32 3.84 22.53
N ARG A 94 3.03 2.85 23.08
CA ARG A 94 4.23 3.06 23.91
C ARG A 94 5.34 3.84 23.18
N TYR A 95 5.35 3.84 21.85
CA TYR A 95 6.30 4.62 21.05
C TYR A 95 5.78 6.01 20.66
N HIS A 96 4.50 6.31 20.85
CA HIS A 96 3.90 7.60 20.49
C HIS A 96 4.09 8.68 21.56
N SER A 97 4.49 8.29 22.78
CA SER A 97 4.72 9.22 23.90
C SER A 97 6.20 9.58 24.05
N ILE A 98 6.54 10.85 23.78
CA ILE A 98 7.87 11.47 24.02
C ILE A 98 8.02 11.88 25.51
N ASN A 99 7.33 11.22 26.44
CA ASN A 99 7.64 11.43 27.86
C ASN A 99 8.90 10.62 28.17
N LYS A 100 10.02 11.34 28.26
CA LYS A 100 11.37 10.89 28.64
C LYS A 100 11.33 10.10 29.97
N GLY A 101 10.88 8.86 29.90
CA GLY A 101 10.99 7.86 30.95
C GLY A 101 11.62 6.64 30.29
N ILE A 102 12.63 6.08 30.94
CA ILE A 102 13.30 4.85 30.52
C ILE A 102 12.19 3.81 30.27
N VAL A 103 11.92 3.47 29.01
CA VAL A 103 11.11 2.31 28.68
C VAL A 103 11.87 1.11 29.28
N PRO A 104 11.27 0.32 30.18
CA PRO A 104 11.93 -0.87 30.72
C PRO A 104 12.45 -1.71 29.55
N LEU A 105 13.67 -2.25 29.65
CA LEU A 105 14.35 -3.01 28.57
C LEU A 105 13.46 -4.13 27.99
N ASN A 106 12.51 -4.61 28.79
CA ASN A 106 11.57 -5.67 28.47
C ASN A 106 10.39 -5.22 27.57
N GLN A 107 10.26 -3.92 27.29
CA GLN A 107 9.20 -3.31 26.47
C GLN A 107 9.73 -2.59 25.22
N THR A 108 11.05 -2.64 24.99
CA THR A 108 11.68 -1.98 23.82
C THR A 108 11.53 -2.79 22.53
N GLU A 109 11.24 -4.09 22.64
CA GLU A 109 10.98 -4.93 21.48
C GLU A 109 9.55 -4.72 20.98
N CYS A 110 9.43 -4.50 19.68
CA CYS A 110 8.16 -4.47 18.97
C CYS A 110 8.22 -5.57 17.91
N MET A 111 7.40 -6.60 18.07
CA MET A 111 7.35 -7.67 17.08
C MET A 111 6.43 -7.26 15.94
N LEU A 112 6.77 -7.65 14.70
CA LEU A 112 5.89 -7.45 13.55
C LEU A 112 4.49 -8.04 13.78
N THR A 113 4.42 -9.17 14.47
CA THR A 113 3.15 -9.83 14.83
C THR A 113 2.28 -8.97 15.74
N GLU A 114 2.87 -8.14 16.59
CA GLU A 114 2.12 -7.21 17.44
C GLU A 114 1.45 -6.12 16.60
N MET A 115 2.21 -5.53 15.68
CA MET A 115 1.68 -4.49 14.78
C MET A 115 0.60 -5.05 13.83
N LEU A 116 0.80 -6.29 13.34
CA LEU A 116 -0.21 -6.99 12.54
C LEU A 116 -1.47 -7.33 13.35
N ALA A 117 -1.32 -7.67 14.63
CA ALA A 117 -2.45 -7.91 15.51
C ALA A 117 -3.27 -6.63 15.69
N LYS A 118 -2.59 -5.49 15.98
CA LYS A 118 -3.25 -4.18 16.07
C LYS A 118 -3.96 -3.80 14.77
N PHE A 119 -3.31 -4.01 13.63
CA PHE A 119 -3.88 -3.72 12.30
C PHE A 119 -5.18 -4.49 12.00
N THR A 120 -5.39 -5.64 12.63
CA THR A 120 -6.59 -6.48 12.41
C THR A 120 -7.60 -6.39 13.56
N GLU A 121 -7.35 -5.54 14.55
CA GLU A 121 -8.28 -5.27 15.64
C GLU A 121 -9.54 -4.55 15.13
N THR A 122 -10.68 -4.77 15.79
CA THR A 122 -11.91 -4.06 15.45
C THR A 122 -11.88 -2.66 16.07
N GLU A 123 -11.83 -1.63 15.23
CA GLU A 123 -11.98 -0.24 15.66
C GLU A 123 -13.43 0.02 16.13
N ALA A 124 -13.59 0.69 17.28
CA ALA A 124 -14.87 0.95 17.95
C ALA A 124 -15.25 2.43 17.96
#